data_AF-A0A821IUX7-F1
#
_entry.id   AF-A0A821IUX7-F1
#
_cell.length_a   1.000
_cell.length_b   1.000
_cell.length_c   1.000
_cell.angle_alpha   90.00
_cell.angle_beta   90.00
_cell.angle_gamma   90.00
#
_symmetry.space_group_name_H-M   'P 1'
#
loop_
_entity.id
_entity.type
_entity.pdbx_description
1 polymer ?
#
loop_
_entity_poly.entity_id
_entity_poly.type
_entity_poly.pdbx_seq_one_letter_code
_entity_poly.pdbx_strand_id
1 'polypeptide(L)'
;TITSSSSIAWETFKHNYNKQYASVTEEAERKQIFIEKINRLQEYEKTHQHETFKAGINHLMDRRIEELVSGSKSFFNIPSIEIEKTISSKKTIPTSLDWRDKGVITPVYNQGTSPKDSTVVAVEAIESFQAIRGGKLEKGSIDQVSDCCENTIDILDCILNKMGGSLCRESDYKSSNTTCDRNACQPFAVFNNLKVLKVANEYTMLEWIQDSPLYVGINAADFGFEIYTSGVYSNPECANGTVDHVLQIVGYGIESGTPYWLCKNSWSSAWGDQGYIRLERGKNTCRIADYVAQVEYRTNDAVRSFTIHYM
;
A
#
# COMPACT_ATOMS: atom_id res chain seq x y z
N THR A 1 -35.40 -14.50 -9.93
CA THR A 1 -35.36 -15.59 -8.92
C THR A 1 -33.91 -15.87 -8.60
N ILE A 2 -33.44 -15.42 -7.44
CA ILE A 2 -32.10 -15.76 -6.92
C ILE A 2 -32.07 -17.28 -6.75
N THR A 3 -31.20 -17.98 -7.47
CA THR A 3 -31.13 -19.45 -7.45
C THR A 3 -30.71 -19.93 -6.06
N SER A 4 -31.20 -21.09 -5.60
CA SER A 4 -30.84 -21.66 -4.29
C SER A 4 -29.32 -21.73 -4.03
N SER A 5 -28.53 -21.96 -5.09
CA SER A 5 -27.06 -21.97 -5.05
C SER A 5 -26.44 -20.61 -4.65
N SER A 6 -26.95 -19.50 -5.18
CA SER A 6 -26.41 -18.17 -4.86
C SER A 6 -26.75 -17.72 -3.42
N SER A 7 -27.86 -18.21 -2.86
CA SER A 7 -28.16 -17.95 -1.45
C SER A 7 -27.22 -18.71 -0.51
N ILE A 8 -26.87 -19.96 -0.83
CA ILE A 8 -25.91 -20.75 -0.03
C ILE A 8 -24.50 -20.13 -0.10
N ALA A 9 -24.07 -19.71 -1.29
CA ALA A 9 -22.78 -19.04 -1.48
C ALA A 9 -22.68 -17.74 -0.66
N TRP A 10 -23.76 -16.95 -0.61
CA TRP A 10 -23.82 -15.72 0.20
C TRP A 10 -23.68 -15.98 1.70
N GLU A 11 -24.45 -16.94 2.24
CA GLU A 11 -24.37 -17.27 3.67
C GLU A 11 -22.99 -17.82 4.05
N THR A 12 -22.40 -18.64 3.18
CA THR A 12 -21.04 -19.16 3.36
C THR A 12 -20.01 -18.02 3.34
N PHE A 13 -20.13 -17.08 2.40
CA PHE A 13 -19.26 -15.90 2.32
C PHE A 13 -19.35 -15.06 3.61
N LYS A 14 -20.57 -14.76 4.09
CA LYS A 14 -20.76 -14.01 5.33
C LYS A 14 -20.11 -14.71 6.51
N HIS A 15 -20.30 -16.03 6.63
CA HIS A 15 -19.71 -16.82 7.71
C HIS A 15 -18.17 -16.80 7.66
N ASN A 16 -17.58 -17.11 6.49
CA ASN A 16 -16.13 -17.22 6.33
C ASN A 16 -15.39 -15.89 6.61
N TYR A 17 -16.02 -14.77 6.31
CA TYR A 17 -15.41 -13.44 6.48
C TYR A 17 -16.04 -12.62 7.62
N ASN A 18 -16.80 -13.28 8.50
CA ASN A 18 -17.48 -12.67 9.66
C ASN A 18 -18.21 -11.36 9.30
N LYS A 19 -18.97 -11.39 8.21
CA LYS A 19 -19.66 -10.20 7.68
C LYS A 19 -20.86 -9.85 8.54
N GLN A 20 -20.94 -8.57 8.88
CA GLN A 20 -22.06 -7.97 9.59
C GLN A 20 -22.42 -6.67 8.88
N TYR A 21 -23.73 -6.44 8.71
CA TYR A 21 -24.26 -5.27 8.02
C TYR A 21 -25.17 -4.51 8.98
N ALA A 22 -25.17 -3.18 8.89
CA ALA A 22 -25.90 -2.31 9.80
C ALA A 22 -27.41 -2.39 9.59
N SER A 23 -27.86 -2.80 8.40
CA SER A 23 -29.27 -2.92 8.06
C SER A 23 -29.55 -4.00 7.02
N VAL A 24 -30.81 -4.43 6.96
CA VAL A 24 -31.29 -5.35 5.91
C VAL A 24 -31.15 -4.76 4.50
N THR A 25 -31.24 -3.44 4.37
CA THR A 25 -31.04 -2.74 3.10
C THR A 25 -29.59 -2.81 2.65
N GLU A 26 -28.64 -2.52 3.56
CA GLU A 26 -27.22 -2.68 3.28
C GLU A 26 -26.90 -4.13 2.92
N GLU A 27 -27.41 -5.11 3.69
CA GLU A 27 -27.17 -6.53 3.39
C GLU A 27 -27.67 -6.90 1.98
N ALA A 28 -28.84 -6.42 1.57
CA ALA A 28 -29.38 -6.67 0.24
C ALA A 28 -28.50 -6.08 -0.87
N GLU A 29 -27.99 -4.86 -0.69
CA GLU A 29 -27.05 -4.21 -1.61
C GLU A 29 -25.73 -4.98 -1.71
N ARG A 30 -25.16 -5.36 -0.57
CA ARG A 30 -23.90 -6.12 -0.46
C ARG A 30 -24.02 -7.50 -1.11
N LYS A 31 -25.18 -8.17 -0.92
CA LYS A 31 -25.49 -9.44 -1.57
C LYS A 31 -25.56 -9.30 -3.09
N GLN A 32 -26.13 -8.21 -3.60
CA GLN A 32 -26.23 -7.97 -5.04
C GLN A 32 -24.82 -7.80 -5.65
N ILE A 33 -23.96 -7.00 -5.01
CA ILE A 33 -22.55 -6.83 -5.44
C ILE A 33 -21.81 -8.18 -5.44
N PHE A 34 -22.00 -8.98 -4.39
CA PHE A 34 -21.42 -10.32 -4.30
C PHE A 34 -21.84 -11.24 -5.45
N ILE A 35 -23.12 -11.28 -5.77
CA ILE A 35 -23.63 -12.11 -6.88
C ILE A 35 -23.02 -11.64 -8.21
N GLU A 36 -22.97 -10.33 -8.45
CA GLU A 36 -22.36 -9.75 -9.67
C GLU A 36 -20.89 -10.15 -9.81
N LYS A 37 -20.11 -10.05 -8.72
CA LYS A 37 -18.70 -10.41 -8.73
C LYS A 37 -18.45 -11.91 -8.85
N ILE A 38 -19.29 -12.76 -8.25
CA ILE A 38 -19.18 -14.21 -8.44
C ILE A 38 -19.40 -14.58 -9.90
N ASN A 39 -20.39 -13.99 -10.57
CA ASN A 39 -20.62 -14.22 -12.00
C ASN A 39 -19.42 -13.74 -12.82
N ARG A 40 -18.83 -12.59 -12.47
CA ARG A 40 -17.62 -12.08 -13.13
C ARG A 40 -16.39 -12.97 -12.89
N LEU A 41 -16.21 -13.50 -11.67
CA LEU A 41 -15.14 -14.44 -11.33
C LEU A 41 -15.24 -15.72 -12.16
N GLN A 42 -16.43 -16.28 -12.32
CA GLN A 42 -16.64 -17.48 -13.14
C GLN A 42 -16.25 -17.25 -14.61
N GLU A 43 -16.44 -16.04 -15.13
CA GLU A 43 -16.00 -15.70 -16.48
C GLU A 43 -14.50 -15.41 -16.56
N TYR A 44 -13.96 -14.76 -15.53
CA TYR A 44 -12.53 -14.52 -15.39
C TYR A 44 -11.74 -15.84 -15.41
N GLU A 45 -12.14 -16.82 -14.59
CA GLU A 45 -11.49 -18.13 -14.51
C GLU A 45 -11.48 -18.90 -15.83
N LYS A 46 -12.51 -18.73 -16.67
CA LYS A 46 -12.55 -19.36 -18.01
C LYS A 46 -11.57 -18.73 -18.99
N THR A 47 -11.39 -17.41 -18.90
CA THR A 47 -10.62 -16.61 -19.85
C THR A 47 -9.15 -16.48 -19.47
N HIS A 48 -8.80 -16.74 -18.21
CA HIS A 48 -7.47 -16.50 -17.61
C HIS A 48 -6.81 -17.78 -17.04
N GLN A 49 -6.97 -18.92 -17.73
CA GLN A 49 -6.52 -20.24 -17.25
C GLN A 49 -5.00 -20.44 -17.13
N HIS A 50 -4.21 -19.53 -17.70
CA HIS A 50 -2.74 -19.66 -17.82
C HIS A 50 -1.98 -18.51 -17.17
N GLU A 51 -2.60 -17.83 -16.20
CA GLU A 51 -1.94 -16.76 -15.46
C GLU A 51 -0.87 -17.30 -14.50
N THR A 52 0.14 -16.47 -14.22
CA THR A 52 1.17 -16.73 -13.22
C THR A 52 0.69 -16.48 -11.78
N PHE A 53 -0.59 -16.16 -11.61
CA PHE A 53 -1.24 -15.92 -10.32
C PHE A 53 -2.59 -16.63 -10.21
N LYS A 54 -3.13 -16.66 -9.00
CA LYS A 54 -4.44 -17.23 -8.68
C LYS A 54 -5.42 -16.12 -8.31
N ALA A 55 -6.58 -16.17 -8.93
CA ALA A 55 -7.77 -15.40 -8.59
C ALA A 55 -8.71 -16.21 -7.71
N GLY A 56 -9.52 -15.55 -6.87
CA GLY A 56 -10.53 -16.24 -6.07
C GLY A 56 -11.37 -15.33 -5.18
N ILE A 57 -12.35 -15.96 -4.50
CA ILE A 57 -13.21 -15.28 -3.53
C ILE A 57 -12.36 -14.82 -2.34
N ASN A 58 -12.35 -13.52 -2.07
CA ASN A 58 -11.78 -12.94 -0.86
C ASN A 58 -12.83 -12.10 -0.11
N HIS A 59 -12.45 -11.47 1.01
CA HIS A 59 -13.36 -10.71 1.85
C HIS A 59 -13.92 -9.42 1.20
N LEU A 60 -13.44 -9.00 0.03
CA LEU A 60 -13.88 -7.78 -0.67
C LEU A 60 -14.99 -8.05 -1.70
N MET A 61 -15.47 -9.29 -1.80
CA MET A 61 -16.46 -9.68 -2.80
C MET A 61 -17.83 -8.99 -2.62
N ASP A 62 -18.09 -8.31 -1.52
CA ASP A 62 -19.30 -7.50 -1.25
C ASP A 62 -19.08 -5.98 -1.40
N ARG A 63 -17.87 -5.55 -1.76
CA ARG A 63 -17.51 -4.14 -1.98
C ARG A 63 -17.42 -3.82 -3.46
N ARG A 64 -17.62 -2.56 -3.84
CA ARG A 64 -17.25 -2.05 -5.16
C ARG A 64 -15.82 -1.54 -5.09
N ILE A 65 -15.06 -1.66 -6.18
CA ILE A 65 -13.67 -1.21 -6.21
C ILE A 65 -13.55 0.29 -5.93
N GLU A 66 -14.54 1.09 -6.35
CA GLU A 66 -14.58 2.53 -6.10
C GLU A 66 -14.69 2.87 -4.60
N GLU A 67 -15.25 1.98 -3.78
CA GLU A 67 -15.26 2.14 -2.31
C GLU A 67 -13.86 1.99 -1.70
N LEU A 68 -12.95 1.30 -2.39
CA LEU A 68 -11.60 0.98 -1.93
C LEU A 68 -10.55 1.97 -2.47
N VAL A 69 -10.69 2.41 -3.72
CA VAL A 69 -9.70 3.27 -4.42
C VAL A 69 -10.05 4.76 -4.45
N SER A 70 -11.23 5.17 -4.00
CA SER A 70 -11.69 6.58 -4.09
C SER A 70 -10.80 7.59 -3.35
N GLY A 71 -10.02 7.15 -2.36
CA GLY A 71 -9.13 7.99 -1.57
C GLY A 71 -7.90 8.54 -2.31
N SER A 72 -7.43 7.83 -3.34
CA SER A 72 -6.09 8.04 -3.92
C SER A 72 -6.03 8.93 -5.15
N LYS A 73 -7.17 9.29 -5.74
CA LYS A 73 -7.26 10.14 -6.96
C LYS A 73 -6.55 11.50 -6.82
N SER A 74 -6.35 11.99 -5.60
CA SER A 74 -5.67 13.25 -5.33
C SER A 74 -4.15 13.17 -5.44
N PHE A 75 -3.52 11.99 -5.28
CA PHE A 75 -2.06 11.82 -5.21
C PHE A 75 -1.30 12.28 -6.46
N PHE A 76 -1.98 12.45 -7.61
CA PHE A 76 -1.33 12.56 -8.93
C PHE A 76 -1.12 14.00 -9.43
N ASN A 77 -1.56 15.00 -8.66
CA ASN A 77 -1.38 16.43 -8.99
C ASN A 77 -0.11 17.06 -8.39
N ILE A 78 0.81 16.25 -7.86
CA ILE A 78 2.09 16.74 -7.33
C ILE A 78 2.90 17.34 -8.50
N PRO A 79 3.29 18.64 -8.41
CA PRO A 79 4.16 19.28 -9.39
C PRO A 79 5.46 18.48 -9.51
N SER A 80 5.87 18.20 -10.75
CA SER A 80 7.10 17.49 -11.05
C SER A 80 8.28 18.19 -10.40
N ILE A 81 8.83 17.63 -9.33
CA ILE A 81 10.21 17.94 -8.96
C ILE A 81 11.05 17.05 -9.87
N GLU A 82 11.63 17.63 -10.92
CA GLU A 82 12.75 17.00 -11.62
C GLU A 82 13.86 16.83 -10.59
N ILE A 83 13.93 15.66 -9.95
CA ILE A 83 15.17 15.27 -9.30
C ILE A 83 16.11 14.91 -10.44
N GLU A 84 17.18 15.72 -10.54
CA GLU A 84 18.26 15.62 -11.51
C GLU A 84 18.61 14.15 -11.80
N LYS A 85 18.91 13.89 -13.07
CA LYS A 85 19.60 12.68 -13.55
C LYS A 85 20.92 12.50 -12.80
N THR A 86 20.88 11.92 -11.62
CA THR A 86 22.07 11.65 -10.82
C THR A 86 21.67 10.58 -9.79
N ILE A 87 22.25 9.39 -9.73
CA ILE A 87 23.50 8.81 -10.22
C ILE A 87 23.19 7.31 -10.32
N SER A 88 23.55 6.65 -11.43
CA SER A 88 23.71 5.19 -11.41
C SER A 88 24.74 4.88 -10.35
N SER A 89 24.28 4.46 -9.18
CA SER A 89 25.17 3.97 -8.16
C SER A 89 25.66 2.62 -8.67
N LYS A 90 26.98 2.37 -8.65
CA LYS A 90 27.53 1.02 -8.92
C LYS A 90 27.13 0.02 -7.81
N LYS A 91 25.96 0.16 -7.20
CA LYS A 91 25.45 -0.76 -6.18
C LYS A 91 25.25 -2.12 -6.83
N THR A 92 25.81 -3.13 -6.19
CA THR A 92 25.51 -4.51 -6.53
C THR A 92 24.08 -4.79 -6.10
N ILE A 93 23.19 -5.00 -7.06
CA ILE A 93 21.77 -5.33 -6.81
C ILE A 93 21.69 -6.84 -6.51
N PRO A 94 21.29 -7.27 -5.30
CA PRO A 94 21.10 -8.69 -5.02
C PRO A 94 19.97 -9.28 -5.87
N THR A 95 19.90 -10.60 -5.99
CA THR A 95 18.83 -11.26 -6.78
C THR A 95 17.45 -11.14 -6.14
N SER A 96 17.42 -10.96 -4.82
CA SER A 96 16.21 -10.79 -4.03
C SER A 96 16.50 -9.93 -2.81
N LEU A 97 15.47 -9.24 -2.33
CA LEU A 97 15.48 -8.50 -1.09
C LEU A 97 14.09 -8.58 -0.47
N ASP A 98 14.02 -8.77 0.84
CA ASP A 98 12.78 -8.70 1.60
C ASP A 98 13.03 -7.97 2.92
N TRP A 99 12.43 -6.78 3.07
CA TRP A 99 12.56 -5.99 4.30
C TRP A 99 11.85 -6.63 5.50
N ARG A 100 10.91 -7.56 5.28
CA ARG A 100 10.25 -8.29 6.37
C ARG A 100 11.26 -9.13 7.15
N ASP A 101 12.26 -9.70 6.48
CA ASP A 101 13.35 -10.48 7.10
C ASP A 101 14.23 -9.65 8.03
N LYS A 102 14.16 -8.31 7.93
CA LYS A 102 14.89 -7.38 8.80
C LYS A 102 14.07 -6.92 10.01
N GLY A 103 12.80 -7.33 10.12
CA GLY A 103 11.93 -6.94 11.22
C GLY A 103 11.60 -5.44 11.23
N VAL A 104 11.59 -4.79 10.06
CA VAL A 104 11.33 -3.34 9.90
C VAL A 104 9.99 -3.03 9.24
N ILE A 105 9.13 -4.05 9.03
CA ILE A 105 7.82 -3.90 8.42
C ILE A 105 6.74 -4.23 9.47
N THR A 106 5.83 -3.29 9.71
CA THR A 106 4.67 -3.50 10.60
C THR A 106 3.67 -4.50 9.99
N PRO A 107 2.77 -5.10 10.79
CA PRO A 107 1.68 -5.93 10.26
C PRO A 107 0.83 -5.20 9.22
N VAL A 108 0.20 -5.95 8.32
CA VAL A 108 -0.71 -5.40 7.30
C VAL A 108 -1.88 -4.67 7.96
N TYR A 109 -2.08 -3.41 7.56
CA TYR A 109 -3.21 -2.61 8.00
C TYR A 109 -4.50 -3.02 7.25
N ASN A 110 -5.64 -2.76 7.88
CA ASN A 110 -6.95 -2.88 7.22
C ASN A 110 -7.61 -1.51 7.16
N GLN A 111 -7.54 -0.86 6.00
CA GLN A 111 -8.10 0.48 5.81
C GLN A 111 -9.63 0.49 5.66
N GLY A 112 -10.27 -0.64 5.36
CA GLY A 112 -11.68 -0.64 4.97
C GLY A 112 -11.98 0.37 3.85
N THR A 113 -12.86 1.34 4.13
CA THR A 113 -13.16 2.47 3.21
C THR A 113 -12.55 3.80 3.69
N SER A 114 -11.89 3.81 4.84
CA SER A 114 -11.25 4.97 5.46
C SER A 114 -10.31 4.50 6.58
N PRO A 115 -9.08 5.02 6.67
CA PRO A 115 -8.56 6.20 5.98
C PRO A 115 -8.10 5.91 4.55
N LYS A 116 -7.69 6.97 3.84
CA LYS A 116 -7.11 6.85 2.48
C LYS A 116 -5.87 5.96 2.52
N ASP A 117 -5.71 5.14 1.50
CA ASP A 117 -4.56 4.27 1.27
C ASP A 117 -3.25 5.06 1.25
N SER A 118 -3.24 6.24 0.61
CA SER A 118 -2.09 7.15 0.65
C SER A 118 -1.66 7.54 2.07
N THR A 119 -2.62 7.68 2.99
CA THR A 119 -2.34 7.98 4.41
C THR A 119 -1.69 6.79 5.10
N VAL A 120 -2.27 5.60 4.90
CA VAL A 120 -1.75 4.35 5.48
C VAL A 120 -0.33 4.10 5.02
N VAL A 121 -0.09 4.12 3.71
CA VAL A 121 1.23 3.79 3.14
C VAL A 121 2.28 4.85 3.49
N ALA A 122 1.90 6.14 3.60
CA ALA A 122 2.83 7.18 4.05
C ALA A 122 3.29 6.94 5.49
N VAL A 123 2.38 6.54 6.38
CA VAL A 123 2.72 6.12 7.76
C VAL A 123 3.65 4.90 7.73
N GLU A 124 3.30 3.85 6.98
CA GLU A 124 4.11 2.63 6.89
C GLU A 124 5.53 2.88 6.35
N ALA A 125 5.68 3.84 5.43
CA ALA A 125 6.98 4.29 4.93
C ALA A 125 7.84 4.91 6.04
N ILE A 126 7.25 5.75 6.90
CA ILE A 126 7.92 6.39 8.02
C ILE A 126 8.26 5.37 9.12
N GLU A 127 7.34 4.45 9.45
CA GLU A 127 7.57 3.35 10.40
C GLU A 127 8.81 2.53 10.01
N SER A 128 8.85 2.11 8.74
CA SER A 128 9.93 1.29 8.21
C SER A 128 11.25 2.06 8.17
N PHE A 129 11.21 3.31 7.73
CA PHE A 129 12.36 4.20 7.69
C PHE A 129 13.00 4.37 9.08
N GLN A 130 12.20 4.62 10.12
CA GLN A 130 12.72 4.75 11.48
C GLN A 130 13.35 3.46 12.00
N ALA A 131 12.72 2.31 11.76
CA ALA A 131 13.24 1.01 12.18
C ALA A 131 14.57 0.67 11.49
N ILE A 132 14.68 0.92 10.18
CA ILE A 132 15.92 0.72 9.40
C ILE A 132 17.08 1.56 9.95
N ARG A 133 16.79 2.75 10.49
CA ARG A 133 17.80 3.69 11.00
C ARG A 133 18.23 3.41 12.45
N GLY A 134 17.83 2.27 13.01
CA GLY A 134 18.17 1.85 14.36
C GLY A 134 17.15 2.25 15.42
N GLY A 135 16.01 2.83 15.02
CA GLY A 135 14.85 2.98 15.89
C GLY A 135 14.17 1.64 16.16
N LYS A 136 13.34 1.58 17.21
CA LYS A 136 12.43 0.46 17.42
C LYS A 136 11.30 0.53 16.39
N LEU A 137 10.91 -0.62 15.81
CA LEU A 137 9.70 -0.71 15.01
C LEU A 137 8.48 -0.41 15.90
N GLU A 138 7.78 0.68 15.58
CA GLU A 138 6.57 1.14 16.26
C GLU A 138 5.48 1.38 15.21
N LYS A 139 4.21 1.30 15.63
CA LYS A 139 3.08 1.70 14.79
C LYS A 139 2.86 3.21 14.89
N GLY A 140 2.77 3.88 13.75
CA GLY A 140 2.50 5.31 13.65
C GLY A 140 1.01 5.62 13.69
N SER A 141 0.66 6.83 14.14
CA SER A 141 -0.72 7.28 14.19
C SER A 141 -1.23 7.69 12.81
N ILE A 142 -2.00 6.81 12.19
CA ILE A 142 -2.75 7.11 10.97
C ILE A 142 -3.82 8.19 11.24
N ASP A 143 -4.40 8.20 12.43
CA ASP A 143 -5.36 9.24 12.85
C ASP A 143 -4.72 10.64 12.87
N GLN A 144 -3.49 10.77 13.38
CA GLN A 144 -2.79 12.05 13.38
C GLN A 144 -2.60 12.59 11.96
N VAL A 145 -2.18 11.72 11.04
CA VAL A 145 -2.01 12.11 9.64
C VAL A 145 -3.36 12.40 9.00
N SER A 146 -4.41 11.65 9.34
CA SER A 146 -5.77 11.91 8.85
C SER A 146 -6.28 13.29 9.32
N ASP A 147 -6.11 13.62 10.60
CA ASP A 147 -6.53 14.91 11.18
C ASP A 147 -5.70 16.09 10.63
N CYS A 148 -4.39 15.91 10.42
CA CYS A 148 -3.47 16.99 10.05
C CYS A 148 -3.25 17.17 8.54
N CYS A 149 -3.45 16.11 7.79
CA CYS A 149 -3.23 16.06 6.34
C CYS A 149 -4.53 15.75 5.59
N GLU A 150 -5.68 15.91 6.24
CA GLU A 150 -6.99 15.84 5.58
C GLU A 150 -7.00 16.74 4.33
N ASN A 151 -7.48 16.20 3.21
CA ASN A 151 -7.57 16.89 1.92
C ASN A 151 -6.23 17.33 1.29
N THR A 152 -5.09 16.85 1.80
CA THR A 152 -3.81 17.06 1.12
C THR A 152 -3.59 16.02 0.00
N ILE A 153 -2.94 16.48 -1.06
CA ILE A 153 -2.60 15.67 -2.24
C ILE A 153 -1.37 14.79 -1.95
N ASP A 154 -0.32 15.42 -1.42
CA ASP A 154 0.93 14.75 -1.04
C ASP A 154 0.96 14.60 0.49
N ILE A 155 0.64 13.39 0.96
CA ILE A 155 0.63 13.09 2.38
C ILE A 155 2.04 13.15 2.98
N LEU A 156 3.06 12.66 2.26
CA LEU A 156 4.43 12.68 2.75
C LEU A 156 4.95 14.13 2.87
N ASP A 157 4.69 14.98 1.86
CA ASP A 157 5.00 16.41 1.92
C ASP A 157 4.23 17.12 3.04
N CYS A 158 2.95 16.77 3.23
CA CYS A 158 2.18 17.30 4.34
C CYS A 158 2.79 16.95 5.70
N ILE A 159 3.19 15.69 5.91
CA ILE A 159 3.85 15.29 7.15
C ILE A 159 5.16 16.07 7.32
N LEU A 160 5.97 16.18 6.25
CA LEU A 160 7.22 16.93 6.30
C LEU A 160 7.01 18.41 6.66
N ASN A 161 6.13 19.10 5.96
CA ASN A 161 6.02 20.56 6.02
C ASN A 161 5.01 21.05 7.07
N LYS A 162 3.87 20.37 7.25
CA LYS A 162 2.85 20.77 8.24
C LYS A 162 3.10 20.17 9.61
N MET A 163 3.50 18.90 9.66
CA MET A 163 3.79 18.19 10.92
C MET A 163 5.26 18.27 11.32
N GLY A 164 6.12 18.91 10.52
CA GLY A 164 7.55 19.05 10.81
C GLY A 164 8.31 17.73 10.71
N GLY A 165 7.86 16.83 9.82
CA GLY A 165 8.43 15.49 9.62
C GLY A 165 8.25 14.56 10.82
N SER A 166 7.39 14.92 11.77
CA SER A 166 7.21 14.22 13.04
C SER A 166 5.95 13.37 13.03
N LEU A 167 6.01 12.18 13.64
CA LEU A 167 4.87 11.27 13.74
C LEU A 167 4.75 10.67 15.16
N CYS A 168 3.52 10.69 15.69
CA CYS A 168 3.15 10.04 16.94
C CYS A 168 3.04 8.52 16.79
N ARG A 169 3.25 7.79 17.90
CA ARG A 169 2.80 6.39 17.95
C ARG A 169 1.28 6.35 17.89
N GLU A 170 0.74 5.28 17.33
CA GLU A 170 -0.70 4.99 17.30
C GLU A 170 -1.32 5.08 18.71
N SER A 171 -0.64 4.58 19.73
CA SER A 171 -1.11 4.62 21.13
C SER A 171 -1.19 6.01 21.74
N ASP A 172 -0.34 6.93 21.27
CA ASP A 172 -0.04 8.21 21.93
C ASP A 172 -0.93 9.33 21.40
N TYR A 173 -1.42 9.20 20.17
CA TYR A 173 -2.36 10.15 19.58
C TYR A 173 -3.80 9.77 19.91
N LYS A 174 -4.56 10.71 20.46
CA LYS A 174 -6.00 10.55 20.70
C LYS A 174 -6.73 11.46 19.72
N SER A 175 -7.31 10.88 18.67
CA SER A 175 -8.09 11.68 17.72
C SER A 175 -9.22 12.42 18.44
N SER A 176 -9.37 13.69 18.09
CA SER A 176 -10.47 14.53 18.56
C SER A 176 -11.51 14.79 17.46
N ASN A 177 -11.34 14.19 16.26
CA ASN A 177 -12.16 14.35 15.04
C ASN A 177 -12.45 15.80 14.61
N THR A 178 -11.80 16.81 15.22
CA THR A 178 -12.20 18.22 15.06
C THR A 178 -11.04 19.20 14.95
N THR A 179 -9.81 18.84 15.33
CA THR A 179 -8.63 19.71 15.14
C THR A 179 -7.34 18.89 15.05
N CYS A 180 -6.51 19.17 14.03
CA CYS A 180 -5.14 18.66 13.97
C CYS A 180 -4.32 19.11 15.19
N ASP A 181 -3.78 18.15 15.93
CA ASP A 181 -2.77 18.40 16.97
C ASP A 181 -1.44 17.71 16.65
N ARG A 182 -0.60 18.41 15.88
CA ARG A 182 0.74 17.91 15.54
C ARG A 182 1.66 17.73 16.76
N ASN A 183 1.35 18.36 17.89
CA ASN A 183 2.17 18.35 19.10
C ASN A 183 1.58 17.46 20.22
N ALA A 184 0.57 16.64 19.90
CA ALA A 184 -0.15 15.82 20.87
C ALA A 184 0.72 14.80 21.62
N CYS A 185 1.92 14.49 21.11
CA CYS A 185 2.81 13.48 21.64
C CYS A 185 4.28 13.87 21.51
N GLN A 186 5.14 13.07 22.14
CA GLN A 186 6.55 13.00 21.76
C GLN A 186 6.70 12.08 20.54
N PRO A 187 7.19 12.58 19.39
CA PRO A 187 7.24 11.79 18.17
C PRO A 187 8.23 10.63 18.29
N PHE A 188 7.87 9.46 17.76
CA PHE A 188 8.81 8.33 17.63
C PHE A 188 9.60 8.39 16.33
N ALA A 189 9.07 9.13 15.35
CA ALA A 189 9.68 9.32 14.05
C ALA A 189 9.94 10.79 13.76
N VAL A 190 11.13 11.10 13.23
CA VAL A 190 11.44 12.40 12.66
C VAL A 190 12.24 12.17 11.38
N PHE A 191 11.74 12.66 10.25
CA PHE A 191 12.47 12.73 8.97
C PHE A 191 12.53 14.18 8.48
N ASN A 192 13.54 14.52 7.66
CA ASN A 192 13.75 15.91 7.22
C ASN A 192 13.93 16.06 5.70
N ASN A 193 13.72 14.99 4.93
CA ASN A 193 13.76 15.03 3.47
C ASN A 193 12.86 13.96 2.83
N LEU A 194 12.51 14.18 1.57
CA LEU A 194 11.81 13.21 0.72
C LEU A 194 12.51 13.12 -0.62
N LYS A 195 12.58 11.90 -1.14
CA LYS A 195 13.03 11.64 -2.50
C LYS A 195 11.83 11.17 -3.32
N VAL A 196 11.47 11.92 -4.35
CA VAL A 196 10.29 11.65 -5.18
C VAL A 196 10.72 11.50 -6.64
N LEU A 197 10.35 10.39 -7.28
CA LEU A 197 10.43 10.21 -8.74
C LEU A 197 9.03 10.10 -9.31
N LYS A 198 8.76 10.96 -10.29
CA LYS A 198 7.65 10.79 -11.22
C LYS A 198 8.21 10.18 -12.49
N VAL A 199 7.69 9.05 -12.93
CA VAL A 199 8.21 8.22 -14.04
C VAL A 199 9.61 7.67 -13.73
N ALA A 200 9.70 6.84 -12.69
CA ALA A 200 10.90 6.03 -12.47
C ALA A 200 11.02 4.96 -13.56
N ASN A 201 12.24 4.55 -13.89
CA ASN A 201 12.42 3.23 -14.48
C ASN A 201 12.60 2.22 -13.34
N GLU A 202 12.14 0.98 -13.55
CA GLU A 202 12.19 -0.06 -12.52
C GLU A 202 13.62 -0.48 -12.13
N TYR A 203 14.62 -0.12 -12.94
CA TYR A 203 16.03 -0.33 -12.59
C TYR A 203 16.48 0.65 -11.49
N THR A 204 16.10 1.93 -11.57
CA THR A 204 16.33 2.90 -10.50
C THR A 204 15.62 2.49 -9.21
N MET A 205 14.41 1.95 -9.32
CA MET A 205 13.67 1.41 -8.17
C MET A 205 14.45 0.27 -7.48
N LEU A 206 15.13 -0.61 -8.24
CA LEU A 206 15.99 -1.66 -7.67
C LEU A 206 17.21 -1.11 -6.92
N GLU A 207 17.75 0.03 -7.34
CA GLU A 207 18.81 0.70 -6.58
C GLU A 207 18.27 1.29 -5.27
N TRP A 208 17.10 1.91 -5.31
CA TRP A 208 16.53 2.65 -4.18
C TRP A 208 15.96 1.74 -3.10
N ILE A 209 15.26 0.67 -3.48
CA ILE A 209 14.67 -0.28 -2.53
C ILE A 209 15.70 -0.89 -1.57
N GLN A 210 16.99 -0.86 -1.93
CA GLN A 210 18.08 -1.32 -1.06
C GLN A 210 18.33 -0.40 0.14
N ASP A 211 17.89 0.86 0.10
CA ASP A 211 18.04 1.83 1.19
C ASP A 211 16.84 1.81 2.14
N SER A 212 15.62 1.67 1.61
CA SER A 212 14.37 1.52 2.37
C SER A 212 13.20 1.11 1.46
N PRO A 213 12.08 0.62 2.02
CA PRO A 213 10.84 0.39 1.26
C PRO A 213 10.41 1.59 0.40
N LEU A 214 9.81 1.32 -0.75
CA LEU A 214 9.32 2.35 -1.66
C LEU A 214 7.83 2.56 -1.49
N TYR A 215 7.41 3.81 -1.50
CA TYR A 215 6.00 4.20 -1.63
C TYR A 215 5.69 4.29 -3.13
N VAL A 216 4.68 3.57 -3.62
CA VAL A 216 4.35 3.55 -5.05
C VAL A 216 2.87 3.69 -5.32
N GLY A 217 2.54 4.35 -6.42
CA GLY A 217 1.19 4.36 -6.97
C GLY A 217 1.01 3.25 -8.01
N ILE A 218 -0.14 2.58 -7.99
CA ILE A 218 -0.58 1.65 -9.05
C ILE A 218 -2.00 1.97 -9.54
N ASN A 219 -2.38 1.44 -10.70
CA ASN A 219 -3.78 1.29 -11.09
C ASN A 219 -4.30 -0.07 -10.59
N ALA A 220 -5.10 -0.04 -9.53
CA ALA A 220 -5.71 -1.20 -8.89
C ALA A 220 -7.17 -1.43 -9.29
N ALA A 221 -7.80 -0.52 -10.07
CA ALA A 221 -9.15 -0.72 -10.62
C ALA A 221 -9.22 -1.78 -11.74
N ASP A 222 -8.51 -2.87 -11.56
CA ASP A 222 -8.64 -4.10 -12.33
C ASP A 222 -9.28 -5.20 -11.46
N PHE A 223 -10.16 -6.01 -12.07
CA PHE A 223 -10.87 -7.05 -11.33
C PHE A 223 -9.97 -8.22 -10.93
N GLY A 224 -8.97 -8.56 -11.76
CA GLY A 224 -7.97 -9.56 -11.43
C GLY A 224 -7.17 -9.15 -10.20
N PHE A 225 -6.82 -7.86 -10.07
CA PHE A 225 -6.15 -7.32 -8.88
C PHE A 225 -7.04 -7.46 -7.65
N GLU A 226 -8.30 -7.06 -7.76
CA GLU A 226 -9.26 -7.12 -6.66
C GLU A 226 -9.42 -8.55 -6.09
N ILE A 227 -9.46 -9.57 -6.95
CA ILE A 227 -9.65 -10.98 -6.58
C ILE A 227 -8.33 -11.76 -6.44
N TYR A 228 -7.18 -11.09 -6.48
CA TYR A 228 -5.88 -11.75 -6.34
C TYR A 228 -5.77 -12.50 -5.00
N THR A 229 -5.18 -13.69 -5.04
CA THR A 229 -4.94 -14.53 -3.85
C THR A 229 -3.48 -14.95 -3.67
N SER A 230 -2.73 -15.24 -4.75
CA SER A 230 -1.33 -15.66 -4.66
C SER A 230 -0.65 -15.72 -6.04
N GLY A 231 0.68 -15.86 -6.07
CA GLY A 231 1.48 -15.98 -7.30
C GLY A 231 1.99 -14.63 -7.81
N VAL A 232 2.57 -14.59 -9.01
CA VAL A 232 3.06 -13.34 -9.60
C VAL A 232 1.97 -12.76 -10.50
N TYR A 233 1.38 -11.65 -10.06
CA TYR A 233 0.36 -10.93 -10.79
C TYR A 233 0.94 -10.22 -12.02
N SER A 234 0.41 -10.55 -13.19
CA SER A 234 0.97 -10.14 -14.49
C SER A 234 -0.10 -9.70 -15.49
N ASN A 235 -1.32 -9.37 -15.05
CA ASN A 235 -2.39 -8.97 -15.97
C ASN A 235 -2.04 -7.61 -16.61
N PRO A 236 -1.82 -7.53 -17.94
CA PRO A 236 -1.46 -6.28 -18.60
C PRO A 236 -2.60 -5.26 -18.61
N GLU A 237 -3.86 -5.70 -18.47
CA GLU A 237 -5.03 -4.81 -18.54
C GLU A 237 -5.08 -3.81 -17.37
N CYS A 238 -4.43 -4.11 -16.25
CA CYS A 238 -4.31 -3.14 -15.16
C CYS A 238 -3.51 -1.89 -15.53
N ALA A 239 -2.86 -1.80 -16.70
CA ALA A 239 -2.25 -0.55 -17.17
C ALA A 239 -3.22 0.39 -17.92
N ASN A 240 -4.44 -0.08 -18.26
CA ASN A 240 -5.39 0.65 -19.12
C ASN A 240 -6.10 1.84 -18.45
N GLY A 241 -5.93 2.01 -17.13
CA GLY A 241 -6.47 3.14 -16.38
C GLY A 241 -5.39 4.14 -15.96
N THR A 242 -5.75 5.04 -15.05
CA THR A 242 -4.79 5.89 -14.33
C THR A 242 -4.48 5.27 -12.98
N VAL A 243 -3.34 5.64 -12.41
CA VAL A 243 -3.01 5.30 -11.02
C VAL A 243 -4.15 5.77 -10.11
N ASP A 244 -4.56 4.91 -9.18
CA ASP A 244 -5.72 5.13 -8.30
C ASP A 244 -5.60 4.47 -6.93
N HIS A 245 -4.50 3.75 -6.67
CA HIS A 245 -4.22 3.10 -5.40
C HIS A 245 -2.73 3.19 -5.07
N VAL A 246 -2.38 3.05 -3.79
CA VAL A 246 -1.02 3.17 -3.29
C VAL A 246 -0.63 1.92 -2.52
N LEU A 247 0.61 1.46 -2.74
CA LEU A 247 1.22 0.32 -2.05
C LEU A 247 2.60 0.67 -1.51
N GLN A 248 3.10 -0.15 -0.58
CA GLN A 248 4.50 -0.13 -0.18
C GLN A 248 5.26 -1.30 -0.84
N ILE A 249 6.27 -1.04 -1.65
CA ILE A 249 7.21 -2.09 -2.07
C ILE A 249 8.15 -2.37 -0.91
N VAL A 250 8.10 -3.60 -0.39
CA VAL A 250 8.94 -4.07 0.73
C VAL A 250 10.03 -5.03 0.27
N GLY A 251 10.10 -5.34 -1.02
CA GLY A 251 11.09 -6.25 -1.55
C GLY A 251 10.90 -6.58 -3.01
N TYR A 252 11.69 -7.55 -3.48
CA TYR A 252 11.61 -8.10 -4.83
C TYR A 252 12.29 -9.48 -4.86
N GLY A 253 11.99 -10.24 -5.91
CA GLY A 253 12.61 -11.54 -6.12
C GLY A 253 12.31 -12.10 -7.49
N ILE A 254 12.46 -13.42 -7.61
CA ILE A 254 12.15 -14.20 -8.81
C ILE A 254 11.40 -15.44 -8.35
N GLU A 255 10.21 -15.68 -8.89
CA GLU A 255 9.46 -16.92 -8.69
C GLU A 255 9.31 -17.63 -10.03
N SER A 256 9.76 -18.89 -10.10
CA SER A 256 9.65 -19.72 -11.31
C SER A 256 10.16 -19.04 -12.60
N GLY A 257 11.19 -18.21 -12.48
CA GLY A 257 11.77 -17.45 -13.60
C GLY A 257 11.13 -16.08 -13.86
N THR A 258 10.03 -15.74 -13.18
CA THR A 258 9.36 -14.45 -13.30
C THR A 258 9.82 -13.48 -12.20
N PRO A 259 10.49 -12.37 -12.54
CA PRO A 259 10.84 -11.33 -11.57
C PRO A 259 9.59 -10.64 -11.02
N TYR A 260 9.59 -10.29 -9.73
CA TYR A 260 8.48 -9.59 -9.10
C TYR A 260 8.93 -8.49 -8.14
N TRP A 261 8.06 -7.50 -7.94
CA TRP A 261 8.03 -6.63 -6.76
C TRP A 261 7.15 -7.26 -5.69
N LEU A 262 7.62 -7.26 -4.44
CA LEU A 262 6.82 -7.65 -3.28
C LEU A 262 6.21 -6.40 -2.67
N CYS A 263 4.89 -6.27 -2.77
CA CYS A 263 4.17 -5.10 -2.31
C CYS A 263 3.27 -5.45 -1.13
N LYS A 264 3.33 -4.65 -0.07
CA LYS A 264 2.39 -4.64 1.04
C LYS A 264 1.17 -3.81 0.64
N ASN A 265 -0.02 -4.39 0.80
CA ASN A 265 -1.29 -3.70 0.60
C ASN A 265 -1.90 -3.30 1.97
N SER A 266 -2.92 -2.46 1.95
CA SER A 266 -3.66 -1.96 3.11
C SER A 266 -5.09 -2.50 3.19
N TRP A 267 -5.41 -3.52 2.38
CA TRP A 267 -6.73 -4.17 2.32
C TRP A 267 -6.84 -5.40 3.23
N SER A 268 -6.28 -5.35 4.45
CA SER A 268 -6.26 -6.49 5.39
C SER A 268 -5.36 -7.66 4.96
N SER A 269 -4.92 -8.43 5.96
CA SER A 269 -4.18 -9.69 5.75
C SER A 269 -5.04 -10.79 5.12
N ALA A 270 -6.37 -10.63 5.07
CA ALA A 270 -7.29 -11.54 4.40
C ALA A 270 -7.42 -11.30 2.88
N TRP A 271 -6.68 -10.35 2.31
CA TRP A 271 -6.56 -10.15 0.86
C TRP A 271 -5.21 -10.64 0.36
N GLY A 272 -5.15 -11.19 -0.85
CA GLY A 272 -3.89 -11.62 -1.46
C GLY A 272 -3.12 -12.65 -0.64
N ASP A 273 -1.80 -12.58 -0.75
CA ASP A 273 -0.86 -13.47 -0.06
C ASP A 273 -0.56 -12.88 1.33
N GLN A 274 -1.48 -13.08 2.26
CA GLN A 274 -1.43 -12.53 3.63
C GLN A 274 -1.35 -10.99 3.69
N GLY A 275 -2.05 -10.32 2.78
CA GLY A 275 -2.05 -8.85 2.62
C GLY A 275 -0.96 -8.33 1.69
N TYR A 276 -0.20 -9.22 1.04
CA TYR A 276 0.82 -8.86 0.07
C TYR A 276 0.42 -9.30 -1.34
N ILE A 277 1.04 -8.65 -2.32
CA ILE A 277 0.98 -9.03 -3.73
C ILE A 277 2.38 -9.06 -4.32
N ARG A 278 2.60 -10.01 -5.22
CA ARG A 278 3.80 -10.04 -6.05
C ARG A 278 3.42 -9.54 -7.44
N LEU A 279 3.86 -8.34 -7.81
CA LEU A 279 3.59 -7.74 -9.13
C LEU A 279 4.75 -8.04 -10.06
N GLU A 280 4.48 -8.46 -11.30
CA GLU A 280 5.52 -8.73 -12.29
C GLU A 280 6.41 -7.49 -12.49
N ARG A 281 7.73 -7.67 -12.33
CA ARG A 281 8.72 -6.60 -12.40
C ARG A 281 9.36 -6.55 -13.79
N GLY A 282 9.57 -5.34 -14.29
CA GLY A 282 10.22 -5.07 -15.58
C GLY A 282 9.26 -4.75 -16.73
N LYS A 283 7.96 -4.66 -16.47
CA LYS A 283 6.91 -4.34 -17.47
C LYS A 283 6.08 -3.11 -17.13
N ASN A 284 6.45 -2.37 -16.08
CA ASN A 284 5.64 -1.33 -15.47
C ASN A 284 4.20 -1.81 -15.17
N THR A 285 4.09 -3.03 -14.64
CA THR A 285 2.82 -3.69 -14.35
C THR A 285 1.96 -2.80 -13.46
N CYS A 286 0.73 -2.55 -13.89
CA CYS A 286 -0.21 -1.64 -13.22
C CYS A 286 0.34 -0.23 -12.97
N ARG A 287 1.26 0.26 -13.82
CA ARG A 287 1.88 1.59 -13.70
C ARG A 287 2.71 1.81 -12.44
N ILE A 288 3.21 0.74 -11.81
CA ILE A 288 3.95 0.79 -10.54
C ILE A 288 5.16 1.75 -10.54
N ALA A 289 5.73 2.05 -11.70
CA ALA A 289 6.88 2.95 -11.85
C ALA A 289 6.48 4.40 -12.21
N ASP A 290 5.19 4.68 -12.45
CA ASP A 290 4.72 6.03 -12.83
C ASP A 290 4.88 7.01 -11.66
N TYR A 291 4.74 6.54 -10.41
CA TYR A 291 4.91 7.34 -9.19
C TYR A 291 5.63 6.54 -8.10
N VAL A 292 6.82 7.01 -7.72
CA VAL A 292 7.66 6.36 -6.71
C VAL A 292 8.20 7.41 -5.74
N ALA A 293 8.06 7.18 -4.45
CA ALA A 293 8.63 8.03 -3.41
C ALA A 293 9.39 7.18 -2.38
N GLN A 294 10.36 7.81 -1.72
CA GLN A 294 11.18 7.22 -0.67
C GLN A 294 11.48 8.29 0.39
N VAL A 295 11.33 7.91 1.66
CA VAL A 295 11.71 8.78 2.80
C VAL A 295 13.22 8.66 3.03
N GLU A 296 13.90 9.80 3.23
CA GLU A 296 15.34 9.86 3.48
C GLU A 296 15.72 10.98 4.48
N TYR A 297 16.96 10.97 4.97
CA TYR A 297 17.55 12.10 5.69
C TYR A 297 18.42 12.94 4.74
N ARG A 298 18.50 14.26 4.93
CA ARG A 298 19.50 15.09 4.24
C ARG A 298 20.92 14.63 4.57
N THR A 299 21.72 14.32 3.55
CA THR A 299 23.10 13.85 3.68
C THR A 299 24.10 14.91 4.16
N ASN A 300 23.71 16.19 4.19
CA ASN A 300 24.54 17.29 4.73
C ASN A 300 24.41 17.49 6.24
N ASP A 301 23.39 16.88 6.87
CA ASP A 301 23.38 16.75 8.32
C ASP A 301 24.15 15.48 8.64
N ALA A 302 25.40 15.65 9.09
CA ALA A 302 26.22 14.58 9.62
C ALA A 302 25.32 13.63 10.41
N VAL A 303 25.30 12.35 10.02
CA VAL A 303 24.61 11.28 10.73
C VAL A 303 24.86 11.52 12.21
N ARG A 304 23.88 12.09 12.92
CA ARG A 304 23.91 12.07 14.38
C ARG A 304 23.73 10.60 14.68
N SER A 305 24.84 9.91 14.80
CA SER A 305 24.94 8.62 15.45
C SER A 305 24.25 8.81 16.79
N PHE A 306 23.00 8.37 16.89
CA PHE A 306 22.35 8.16 18.16
C PHE A 306 23.12 7.03 18.82
N THR A 307 24.22 7.38 19.48
CA THR A 307 24.97 6.48 20.34
C THR A 307 24.13 6.34 21.59
N ILE A 308 23.25 5.33 21.61
CA ILE A 308 22.50 4.96 22.81
C ILE A 308 23.55 4.55 23.86
N HIS A 309 23.77 5.41 24.83
CA HIS A 309 24.52 5.06 26.03
C HIS A 309 23.58 4.21 26.89
N TYR A 310 23.89 2.92 27.02
CA TYR A 310 23.31 2.10 28.06
C TYR A 310 23.82 2.62 29.42
N MET A 311 22.90 3.01 30.31
CA MET A 311 23.12 2.98 31.75
C MET A 311 22.27 1.87 32.34
#